data_AF-A0A822DDJ2-F1
#
_entry.id   AF-A0A822DDJ2-F1
#
_cell.length_a   1.000
_cell.length_b   1.000
_cell.length_c   1.000
_cell.angle_alpha   90.00
_cell.angle_beta   90.00
_cell.angle_gamma   90.00
#
_symmetry.space_group_name_H-M   'P 1'
#
loop_
_entity.id
_entity.type
_entity.pdbx_description
1 polymer ?
#
loop_
_entity_poly.entity_id
_entity_poly.type
_entity_poly.pdbx_seq_one_letter_code
_entity_poly.pdbx_strand_id
1 'polypeptide(L)'
;MPSAFDITAYHLLWFIKVNFENETKDFFPELSQPRLVSWFQRIAALGHGTSIDITAEEAFKIAKQVEPSEPNYIDNKRNSKWHKGQCLQVLPNDMGREPVQGTFIAADDYEIVLRRSNESIGNINVHFPRAGFDITEIK
;
A
#
# COMPACT_ATOMS: atom_id res chain seq x y z
N MET A 1 -22.25 -0.51 8.42
CA MET A 1 -21.21 0.12 7.59
C MET A 1 -20.23 -0.96 7.16
N PRO A 2 -19.72 -0.94 5.93
CA PRO A 2 -18.63 -1.83 5.51
C PRO A 2 -17.33 -1.50 6.27
N SER A 3 -16.47 -2.50 6.38
CA SER A 3 -15.15 -2.43 7.00
C SER A 3 -14.03 -2.71 5.99
N ALA A 4 -12.77 -2.54 6.38
CA ALA A 4 -11.63 -2.94 5.54
C ALA A 4 -11.72 -4.42 5.10
N PHE A 5 -12.23 -5.30 5.98
CA PHE A 5 -12.43 -6.72 5.65
C PHE A 5 -13.43 -6.93 4.52
N ASP A 6 -14.49 -6.12 4.45
CA ASP A 6 -15.45 -6.22 3.35
C ASP A 6 -14.81 -5.89 2.00
N ILE A 7 -13.94 -4.87 1.96
CA ILE A 7 -13.23 -4.46 0.75
C ILE A 7 -12.21 -5.53 0.35
N THR A 8 -11.48 -6.10 1.33
CA THR A 8 -10.56 -7.20 1.09
C THR A 8 -11.28 -8.45 0.57
N ALA A 9 -12.44 -8.82 1.10
CA ALA A 9 -13.19 -9.94 0.53
C ALA A 9 -13.76 -9.60 -0.85
N TYR A 10 -14.23 -8.37 -1.05
CA TYR A 10 -14.84 -7.93 -2.29
C TYR A 10 -13.87 -7.98 -3.47
N HIS A 11 -12.62 -7.53 -3.31
CA HIS A 11 -11.68 -7.49 -4.44
C HIS A 11 -11.37 -8.88 -5.01
N LEU A 12 -11.27 -9.91 -4.16
CA LEU A 12 -11.05 -11.29 -4.58
C LEU A 12 -12.23 -11.82 -5.40
N LEU A 13 -13.45 -11.57 -4.91
CA LEU A 13 -14.67 -12.01 -5.57
C LEU A 13 -14.93 -11.24 -6.87
N TRP A 14 -14.61 -9.95 -6.89
CA TRP A 14 -14.67 -9.13 -8.08
C TRP A 14 -13.69 -9.65 -9.15
N PHE A 15 -12.46 -9.99 -8.76
CA PHE A 15 -11.47 -10.54 -9.67
C PHE A 15 -11.95 -11.84 -10.32
N ILE A 16 -12.50 -12.76 -9.52
CA ILE A 16 -13.07 -14.01 -10.03
C ILE A 16 -14.20 -13.71 -11.02
N LYS A 17 -15.14 -12.85 -10.64
CA LYS A 17 -16.31 -12.53 -11.44
C LYS A 17 -15.98 -11.87 -12.78
N VAL A 18 -14.99 -10.96 -12.80
CA VAL A 18 -14.60 -10.23 -14.02
C VAL A 18 -13.79 -11.11 -14.98
N ASN A 19 -12.93 -12.01 -14.46
CA ASN A 19 -12.06 -12.81 -15.31
C ASN A 19 -12.64 -14.17 -15.72
N PHE A 20 -13.65 -14.67 -14.99
CA PHE A 20 -14.20 -16.02 -15.19
C PHE A 20 -15.72 -16.01 -15.29
N GLU A 21 -16.32 -14.94 -15.84
CA GLU A 21 -17.77 -14.72 -15.81
C GLU A 21 -18.58 -15.95 -16.30
N ASN A 22 -18.13 -16.60 -17.37
CA ASN A 22 -18.81 -17.76 -17.96
C ASN A 22 -18.69 -19.02 -17.10
N GLU A 23 -17.53 -19.19 -16.45
CA GLU A 23 -17.16 -20.34 -15.65
C GLU A 23 -17.66 -20.20 -14.20
N THR A 24 -17.96 -18.98 -13.74
CA THR A 24 -18.28 -18.72 -12.34
C THR A 24 -19.45 -19.56 -11.82
N LYS A 25 -20.45 -19.82 -12.65
CA LYS A 25 -21.65 -20.58 -12.23
C LYS A 25 -21.36 -22.08 -12.08
N ASP A 26 -20.46 -22.61 -12.89
CA ASP A 26 -20.16 -24.04 -12.91
C ASP A 26 -19.12 -24.41 -11.84
N PHE A 27 -18.11 -23.55 -11.63
CA PHE A 27 -17.05 -23.80 -10.66
C PHE A 27 -17.31 -23.19 -9.28
N PHE A 28 -18.13 -22.13 -9.20
CA PHE A 28 -18.39 -21.41 -7.95
C PHE A 28 -19.88 -21.09 -7.75
N PRO A 29 -20.76 -22.11 -7.69
CA PRO A 29 -22.20 -21.91 -7.57
C PRO A 29 -22.60 -21.10 -6.33
N GLU A 30 -21.80 -21.13 -5.26
CA GLU A 30 -21.99 -20.35 -4.04
C GLU A 30 -21.95 -18.84 -4.28
N LEU A 31 -21.28 -18.37 -5.35
CA LEU A 31 -21.24 -16.96 -5.71
C LEU A 31 -22.59 -16.42 -6.19
N SER A 32 -23.52 -17.32 -6.54
CA SER A 32 -24.90 -16.97 -6.90
C SER A 32 -25.84 -16.89 -5.69
N GLN A 33 -25.36 -17.14 -4.46
CA GLN A 33 -26.19 -17.07 -3.26
C GLN A 33 -26.77 -15.66 -3.06
N PRO A 34 -28.09 -15.49 -2.87
CA PRO A 34 -28.72 -14.17 -2.84
C PRO A 34 -28.09 -13.21 -1.83
N ARG A 35 -27.74 -13.70 -0.63
CA ARG A 35 -27.11 -12.88 0.41
C ARG A 35 -25.73 -12.35 -0.01
N LEU A 36 -24.95 -13.18 -0.71
CA LEU A 36 -23.61 -12.81 -1.18
C LEU A 36 -23.71 -11.82 -2.34
N VAL A 37 -24.62 -12.06 -3.29
CA VAL A 37 -24.90 -11.13 -4.39
C VAL A 37 -25.33 -9.76 -3.85
N SER A 38 -26.27 -9.74 -2.90
CA SER A 38 -26.71 -8.49 -2.28
C SER A 38 -25.59 -7.79 -1.50
N TRP A 39 -24.72 -8.52 -0.81
CA TRP A 39 -23.55 -7.93 -0.15
C TRP A 39 -22.57 -7.34 -1.16
N PHE A 40 -22.25 -8.09 -2.22
CA PHE A 40 -21.34 -7.66 -3.28
C PHE A 40 -21.82 -6.35 -3.91
N GLN A 41 -23.11 -6.26 -4.22
CA GLN A 41 -23.72 -5.05 -4.78
C GLN A 41 -23.63 -3.86 -3.83
N ARG A 42 -23.77 -4.05 -2.51
CA ARG A 42 -23.61 -2.96 -1.53
C ARG A 42 -22.18 -2.43 -1.48
N ILE A 43 -21.18 -3.32 -1.56
CA ILE A 43 -19.76 -2.89 -1.57
C ILE A 43 -19.43 -2.22 -2.91
N ALA A 44 -19.89 -2.77 -4.04
CA ALA A 44 -19.73 -2.17 -5.36
C ALA A 44 -20.34 -0.76 -5.45
N ALA A 45 -21.49 -0.54 -4.79
CA ALA A 45 -22.19 0.74 -4.78
C ALA A 45 -21.43 1.87 -4.04
N LEU A 46 -20.37 1.56 -3.28
CA LEU A 46 -19.50 2.59 -2.71
C LEU A 46 -18.78 3.41 -3.80
N GLY A 47 -18.60 2.83 -4.99
CA GLY A 47 -17.93 3.47 -6.12
C GLY A 47 -16.45 3.78 -5.85
N HIS A 48 -15.90 4.69 -6.64
CA HIS A 48 -14.47 5.04 -6.62
C HIS A 48 -14.21 6.52 -6.27
N GLY A 49 -15.25 7.24 -5.78
CA GLY A 49 -15.16 8.67 -5.54
C GLY A 49 -15.03 9.49 -6.82
N THR A 50 -14.41 10.67 -6.71
CA THR A 50 -14.09 11.55 -7.84
C THR A 50 -12.59 11.48 -8.10
N SER A 51 -12.23 11.08 -9.32
CA SER A 51 -10.84 11.07 -9.79
C SER A 51 -10.62 12.18 -10.82
N ILE A 52 -9.41 12.74 -10.84
CA ILE A 52 -8.92 13.62 -11.89
C ILE A 52 -7.62 13.00 -12.38
N ASP A 53 -7.53 12.77 -13.68
CA ASP A 53 -6.35 12.19 -14.28
C ASP A 53 -5.18 13.17 -14.24
N ILE A 54 -4.00 12.66 -13.88
CA ILE A 54 -2.72 13.37 -13.98
C ILE A 54 -1.72 12.48 -14.70
N THR A 55 -0.77 13.08 -15.41
CA THR A 55 0.31 12.32 -16.05
C THR A 55 1.40 11.94 -15.04
N ALA A 56 2.24 10.98 -15.41
CA ALA A 56 3.41 10.62 -14.58
C ALA A 56 4.36 11.82 -14.41
N GLU A 57 4.56 12.63 -15.45
CA GLU A 57 5.39 13.83 -15.42
C GLU A 57 4.83 14.89 -14.47
N GLU A 58 3.51 15.07 -14.45
CA GLU A 58 2.84 15.97 -13.50
C GLU A 58 3.02 15.51 -12.06
N ALA A 59 2.90 14.21 -11.79
CA ALA A 59 3.14 13.64 -10.47
C ALA A 59 4.59 13.88 -10.00
N PHE A 60 5.59 13.67 -10.85
CA PHE A 60 6.99 13.97 -10.52
C PHE A 60 7.23 15.47 -10.30
N LYS A 61 6.59 16.33 -11.10
CA LYS A 61 6.68 17.78 -10.93
C LYS A 61 6.11 18.22 -9.58
N ILE A 62 4.97 17.66 -9.17
CA ILE A 62 4.36 17.93 -7.87
C ILE A 62 5.30 17.49 -6.74
N ALA A 63 5.85 16.27 -6.82
CA ALA A 63 6.79 15.76 -5.83
C ALA A 63 8.03 16.66 -5.66
N LYS A 64 8.60 17.16 -6.75
CA LYS A 64 9.76 18.09 -6.70
C LYS A 64 9.45 19.44 -6.05
N GLN A 65 8.20 19.88 -6.11
CA GLN A 65 7.79 21.22 -5.68
C GLN A 65 7.39 21.28 -4.20
N VAL A 66 7.34 20.14 -3.51
CA VAL A 66 6.82 20.03 -2.15
C VAL A 66 7.81 19.26 -1.29
N GLU A 67 8.08 19.77 -0.08
CA GLU A 67 8.83 19.01 0.92
C GLU A 67 7.90 18.04 1.66
N PRO A 68 8.33 16.79 1.88
CA PRO A 68 7.50 15.82 2.58
C PRO A 68 7.35 16.23 4.04
N SER A 69 6.19 15.91 4.64
CA SER A 69 5.97 16.16 6.07
C SER A 69 7.06 15.46 6.90
N GLU A 70 7.54 16.11 7.95
CA GLU A 70 8.58 15.55 8.83
C GLU A 70 7.95 14.73 9.97
N PRO A 71 7.95 13.38 9.90
CA PRO A 71 7.46 12.57 11.00
C PRO A 71 8.37 12.72 12.22
N ASN A 72 7.77 12.84 13.40
CA ASN A 72 8.46 13.03 14.68
C ASN A 72 8.26 11.86 15.65
N TYR A 73 7.80 10.71 15.16
CA TYR A 73 7.60 9.50 15.94
C TYR A 73 8.70 8.47 15.62
N ILE A 74 9.55 8.20 16.62
CA ILE A 74 10.44 7.04 16.60
C ILE A 74 10.19 6.29 17.89
N ASP A 75 9.61 5.09 17.80
CA ASP A 75 9.59 4.20 18.95
C ASP A 75 10.99 3.59 19.17
N ASN A 76 11.75 4.26 20.04
CA ASN A 76 13.11 3.86 20.40
C ASN A 76 13.20 2.49 21.10
N LYS A 77 12.10 1.96 21.67
CA LYS A 77 12.13 0.66 22.36
C LYS A 77 12.15 -0.49 21.36
N ARG A 78 11.29 -0.46 20.35
CA ARG A 78 11.18 -1.52 19.34
C ARG A 78 12.17 -1.34 18.19
N ASN A 79 12.57 -0.11 17.91
CA ASN A 79 13.55 0.23 16.88
C ASN A 79 14.93 0.53 17.46
N SER A 80 15.26 0.01 18.65
CA SER A 80 16.52 0.30 19.35
C SER A 80 17.79 -0.01 18.52
N LYS A 81 17.66 -0.91 17.54
CA LYS A 81 18.73 -1.29 16.60
C LYS A 81 18.93 -0.33 15.43
N TRP A 82 18.04 0.64 15.25
CA TRP A 82 18.08 1.61 14.16
C TRP A 82 18.04 3.04 14.69
N HIS A 83 18.75 3.93 14.01
CA HIS A 83 18.80 5.34 14.38
C HIS A 83 18.41 6.23 13.20
N LYS A 84 17.69 7.32 13.48
CA LYS A 84 17.33 8.31 12.45
C LYS A 84 18.57 8.73 11.67
N GLY A 85 18.48 8.74 10.35
CA GLY A 85 19.61 9.05 9.45
C GLY A 85 20.35 7.83 8.92
N GLN A 86 20.12 6.63 9.46
CA GLN A 86 20.75 5.40 8.98
C GLN A 86 20.19 4.98 7.61
N CYS A 87 21.04 4.44 6.73
CA CYS A 87 20.60 3.86 5.46
C CYS A 87 20.03 2.46 5.68
N LEU A 88 18.76 2.28 5.34
CA LEU A 88 18.06 1.00 5.41
C LEU A 88 17.49 0.64 4.04
N GLN A 89 17.13 -0.63 3.90
CA GLN A 89 16.31 -1.12 2.80
C GLN A 89 15.09 -1.86 3.32
N VAL A 90 13.99 -1.70 2.62
CA VAL A 90 12.71 -2.38 2.87
C VAL A 90 12.39 -3.27 1.67
N LEU A 91 12.04 -4.53 1.94
CA LEU A 91 11.75 -5.54 0.92
C LEU A 91 10.41 -6.23 1.20
N PRO A 92 9.51 -6.40 0.21
CA PRO A 92 8.36 -7.28 0.37
C PRO A 92 8.81 -8.71 0.68
N ASN A 93 8.20 -9.35 1.68
CA ASN A 93 8.58 -10.71 2.07
C ASN A 93 7.81 -11.82 1.32
N ASP A 94 6.82 -11.45 0.50
CA ASP A 94 6.01 -12.33 -0.32
C ASP A 94 6.50 -12.38 -1.79
N MET A 95 6.30 -11.31 -2.56
CA MET A 95 6.44 -11.25 -4.01
C MET A 95 7.00 -9.88 -4.45
N GLY A 96 7.68 -9.82 -5.61
CA GLY A 96 8.20 -8.55 -6.14
C GLY A 96 9.33 -7.96 -5.30
N ARG A 97 10.37 -8.78 -5.04
CA ARG A 97 11.52 -8.49 -4.16
C ARG A 97 12.51 -7.46 -4.73
N GLU A 98 12.01 -6.31 -5.15
CA GLU A 98 12.83 -5.13 -5.45
C GLU A 98 12.97 -4.29 -4.17
N PRO A 99 14.19 -4.14 -3.61
CA PRO A 99 14.39 -3.41 -2.37
C PRO A 99 14.18 -1.91 -2.58
N VAL A 100 13.49 -1.27 -1.64
CA VAL A 100 13.46 0.19 -1.55
C VAL A 100 14.47 0.65 -0.52
N GLN A 101 15.51 1.31 -1.01
CA GLN A 101 16.59 1.87 -0.20
C GLN A 101 16.34 3.34 0.13
N GLY A 102 16.69 3.75 1.35
CA GLY A 102 16.58 5.14 1.76
C GLY A 102 17.07 5.40 3.19
N THR A 103 17.01 6.66 3.59
CA THR A 103 17.40 7.11 4.92
C THR A 103 16.25 6.91 5.90
N PHE A 104 16.46 6.20 7.00
CA PHE A 104 15.45 5.99 8.04
C PHE A 104 15.08 7.30 8.74
N ILE A 105 13.80 7.68 8.70
CA ILE A 105 13.31 8.94 9.31
C ILE A 105 12.40 8.69 10.51
N ALA A 106 11.51 7.70 10.45
CA ALA A 106 10.50 7.42 11.47
C ALA A 106 10.00 5.97 11.44
N ALA A 107 9.52 5.47 12.57
CA ALA A 107 8.81 4.21 12.67
C ALA A 107 8.01 4.11 13.98
N ASP A 108 6.89 3.41 13.91
CA ASP A 108 6.07 3.00 15.05
C ASP A 108 5.76 1.50 14.99
N ASP A 109 4.65 1.06 15.61
CA ASP A 109 4.21 -0.33 15.59
C ASP A 109 3.63 -0.79 14.26
N TYR A 110 3.20 0.13 13.41
CA TYR A 110 2.46 -0.15 12.17
C TYR A 110 3.26 0.15 10.92
N GLU A 111 4.13 1.16 10.94
CA GLU A 111 4.87 1.60 9.76
C GLU A 111 6.36 1.89 10.00
N ILE A 112 7.09 1.92 8.88
CA ILE A 112 8.43 2.47 8.76
C ILE A 112 8.48 3.47 7.60
N VAL A 113 9.21 4.55 7.79
CA VAL A 113 9.36 5.65 6.82
C VAL A 113 10.82 5.79 6.41
N LEU A 114 11.08 5.63 5.11
CA LEU A 114 12.36 5.92 4.49
C LEU A 114 12.28 7.18 3.65
N ARG A 115 13.25 8.09 3.79
CA ARG A 115 13.43 9.22 2.89
C ARG A 115 14.30 8.84 1.70
N ARG A 116 13.84 9.21 0.52
CA ARG A 116 14.58 9.12 -0.73
C ARG A 116 14.71 10.52 -1.32
N SER A 117 15.86 10.80 -1.91
CA SER A 117 16.14 12.07 -2.56
C SER A 117 16.85 11.81 -3.88
N ASN A 118 16.37 12.43 -4.96
CA ASN A 118 17.10 12.52 -6.23
C ASN A 118 16.61 13.70 -7.07
N GLU A 119 17.36 14.06 -8.10
CA GLU A 119 17.05 15.20 -8.98
C GLU A 119 15.71 15.06 -9.71
N SER A 120 15.22 13.84 -9.92
CA SER A 120 13.99 13.53 -10.65
C SER A 120 12.72 13.59 -9.80
N ILE A 121 12.83 13.53 -8.47
CA ILE A 121 11.65 13.50 -7.58
C ILE A 121 11.72 14.50 -6.41
N GLY A 122 12.87 15.15 -6.18
CA GLY A 122 13.10 15.93 -4.97
C GLY A 122 13.23 15.02 -3.74
N ASN A 123 12.75 15.48 -2.58
CA ASN A 123 12.68 14.68 -1.37
C ASN A 123 11.31 14.01 -1.27
N ILE A 124 11.27 12.71 -1.04
CA ILE A 124 10.03 11.99 -0.73
C ILE A 124 10.20 11.12 0.51
N ASN A 125 9.15 11.01 1.30
CA ASN A 125 9.02 9.98 2.33
C ASN A 125 8.21 8.82 1.76
N VAL A 126 8.77 7.62 1.82
CA VAL A 126 8.08 6.39 1.42
C VAL A 126 7.69 5.65 2.69
N HIS A 127 6.39 5.40 2.84
CA HIS A 127 5.79 4.75 4.00
C HIS A 127 5.50 3.29 3.68
N PHE A 128 5.90 2.39 4.58
CA PHE A 128 5.65 0.96 4.46
C PHE A 128 4.97 0.45 5.71
N PRO A 129 3.93 -0.41 5.60
CA PRO A 129 3.50 -1.18 6.75
C PRO A 129 4.63 -2.11 7.19
N ARG A 130 4.71 -2.43 8.49
CA ARG A 130 5.70 -3.39 8.99
C ARG A 130 5.33 -4.83 8.63
N ALA A 131 4.04 -5.13 8.61
CA ALA A 131 3.57 -6.44 8.20
C ALA A 131 3.78 -6.62 6.70
N GLY A 132 4.38 -7.75 6.31
CA GLY A 132 4.66 -8.07 4.90
C GLY A 132 6.01 -7.55 4.39
N PHE A 133 6.83 -6.91 5.24
CA PHE A 133 8.08 -6.31 4.83
C PHE A 133 9.26 -6.67 5.75
N ASP A 134 10.37 -7.05 5.12
CA ASP A 134 11.66 -7.23 5.78
C ASP A 134 12.46 -5.93 5.72
N ILE A 135 13.10 -5.59 6.84
CA ILE A 135 13.85 -4.34 7.00
C ILE A 135 15.28 -4.69 7.40
N THR A 136 16.23 -4.27 6.58
CA THR A 136 17.66 -4.56 6.78
C THR A 136 18.51 -3.31 6.63
N GLU A 137 19.67 -3.31 7.29
CA GLU A 137 20.68 -2.27 7.11
C GLU A 137 21.45 -2.51 5.82
N ILE A 138 21.77 -1.42 5.11
CA ILE A 138 22.67 -1.45 3.96
C ILE A 138 24.09 -1.27 4.51
N LYS A 139 24.94 -2.28 4.33
CA LYS A 139 26.37 -2.22 4.68
C LYS A 139 27.17 -1.52 3.59
#